data_AF-A0A3C0BWW4-F1
#
_entry.id   AF-A0A3C0BWW4-F1
#
_cell.length_a   1.000
_cell.length_b   1.000
_cell.length_c   1.000
_cell.angle_alpha   90.00
_cell.angle_beta   90.00
_cell.angle_gamma   90.00
#
_symmetry.space_group_name_H-M   'P 1'
#
loop_
_entity.id
_entity.type
_entity.pdbx_description
1 polymer ?
#
loop_
_entity_poly.entity_id
_entity_poly.type
_entity_poly.pdbx_seq_one_letter_code
_entity_poly.pdbx_strand_id
1 'polypeptide(L)' 'MDGTIYKVTSRAALAEAKAKGRFEGSADDARDGFIHLSAADQLEGTLAE' A
#
# COMPACT_ATOMS: atom_id res chain seq x y z
N MET A 1 19.85 -0.87 9.39
CA MET A 1 18.98 -0.48 8.26
C MET A 1 17.63 -1.08 8.53
N ASP A 2 16.70 -0.30 9.08
CA ASP A 2 15.36 -0.81 9.36
C ASP A 2 14.59 -0.95 8.04
N GLY A 3 14.45 -2.19 7.56
CA GLY A 3 13.77 -2.56 6.32
C GLY A 3 12.23 -2.42 6.36
N THR A 4 11.75 -1.37 7.04
CA THR A 4 10.32 -1.07 7.11
C THR A 4 9.88 -0.45 5.79
N ILE A 5 8.82 -1.02 5.22
CA ILE A 5 8.16 -0.55 4.00
C ILE A 5 6.72 -0.20 4.30
N TYR A 6 6.16 0.70 3.51
CA TYR A 6 4.85 1.30 3.74
C TYR A 6 3.92 1.06 2.56
N LYS A 7 2.63 0.92 2.86
CA LYS A 7 1.57 0.99 1.84
C LYS A 7 0.74 2.25 2.10
N VAL A 8 0.67 3.12 1.11
CA VAL A 8 -0.33 4.20 1.07
C VAL A 8 -1.61 3.62 0.50
N THR A 9 -2.73 3.78 1.21
CA THR A 9 -4.04 3.31 0.78
C THR A 9 -5.16 4.08 1.48
N SER A 10 -6.38 4.00 0.94
CA SER A 10 -7.54 4.65 1.54
C SER A 10 -7.96 3.99 2.86
N ARG A 11 -8.62 4.75 3.73
CA ARG A 11 -9.15 4.21 5.00
C ARG A 11 -10.14 3.07 4.78
N ALA A 12 -10.93 3.13 3.72
CA ALA A 12 -11.90 2.09 3.37
C ALA A 12 -11.20 0.78 2.98
N ALA A 13 -10.17 0.85 2.13
CA ALA A 13 -9.38 -0.31 1.74
C ALA A 13 -8.65 -0.94 2.94
N LEU A 14 -8.12 -0.12 3.85
CA LEU A 14 -7.52 -0.63 5.09
C LEU A 14 -8.55 -1.32 6.00
N ALA A 15 -9.76 -0.78 6.11
CA ALA A 15 -10.83 -1.39 6.90
C ALA A 15 -11.25 -2.76 6.32
N GLU A 16 -11.41 -2.84 5.01
CA GLU A 16 -11.71 -4.09 4.31
C GLU A 16 -10.58 -5.12 4.52
N ALA A 17 -9.33 -4.70 4.37
CA ALA A 17 -8.18 -5.58 4.58
C ALA A 17 -8.13 -6.15 5.99
N LYS A 18 -8.44 -5.32 7.00
CA LYS A 18 -8.55 -5.76 8.40
C LYS A 18 -9.68 -6.77 8.57
N ALA A 19 -10.85 -6.53 7.96
CA ALA A 19 -11.98 -7.46 8.02
C ALA A 19 -11.68 -8.80 7.34
N LYS A 20 -10.94 -8.79 6.23
CA LYS A 20 -10.50 -9.99 5.50
C LYS A 20 -9.26 -10.66 6.09
N GLY A 21 -8.56 -10.01 7.03
CA GLY A 21 -7.30 -10.48 7.59
C GLY A 21 -6.10 -10.43 6.62
N ARG A 22 -6.26 -9.85 5.43
CA ARG A 22 -5.20 -9.67 4.43
C ARG A 22 -5.51 -8.47 3.54
N PHE A 23 -4.48 -7.80 3.05
CA PHE A 23 -4.61 -6.79 2.00
C PHE A 23 -4.39 -7.45 0.64
N GLU A 24 -5.39 -7.38 -0.24
CA GLU A 24 -5.37 -8.05 -1.55
C GLU A 24 -4.79 -7.15 -2.67
N GLY A 25 -4.47 -5.89 -2.36
CA GLY A 25 -4.04 -4.88 -3.33
C GLY A 25 -5.14 -3.88 -3.67
N SER A 26 -4.72 -2.73 -4.19
CA SER A 26 -5.58 -1.74 -4.85
C SER A 26 -5.87 -2.13 -6.31
N ALA A 27 -6.66 -1.31 -7.00
CA ALA A 27 -6.95 -1.52 -8.42
C ALA A 27 -5.67 -1.46 -9.29
N ASP A 28 -4.76 -0.53 -9.02
CA ASP A 28 -3.47 -0.45 -9.72
C ASP A 28 -2.58 -1.66 -9.41
N ASP A 29 -2.53 -2.09 -8.13
CA ASP A 29 -1.79 -3.30 -7.75
C ASP A 29 -2.31 -4.55 -8.49
N ALA A 30 -3.63 -4.67 -8.66
CA ALA A 30 -4.25 -5.77 -9.39
C ALA A 30 -3.98 -5.69 -10.90
N ARG A 31 -3.99 -4.50 -11.48
CA ARG A 31 -3.66 -4.27 -12.90
C ARG A 31 -2.21 -4.65 -13.19
N ASP A 32 -1.31 -4.26 -12.29
CA ASP A 32 0.13 -4.36 -12.51
C ASP A 32 0.69 -5.72 -11.99
N GLY A 33 -0.10 -6.45 -11.21
CA GLY A 33 0.18 -7.83 -10.79
C GLY A 33 1.01 -7.96 -9.51
N PHE A 34 1.24 -6.86 -8.78
CA PHE A 34 1.97 -6.85 -7.51
C PHE A 34 1.55 -5.66 -6.62
N ILE A 35 1.79 -5.76 -5.31
CA ILE A 35 1.48 -4.68 -4.35
C ILE A 35 2.61 -3.65 -4.36
N HIS A 36 2.31 -2.42 -4.76
CA HIS A 36 3.21 -1.28 -4.66
C HIS A 36 3.43 -0.91 -3.20
N LEU A 37 4.70 -0.85 -2.78
CA LEU A 37 5.13 -0.43 -1.46
C LEU A 37 6.21 0.64 -1.61
N SER A 38 6.31 1.50 -0.61
CA SER A 38 7.29 2.60 -0.59
C SER A 38 8.27 2.40 0.55
N ALA A 39 9.55 2.61 0.29
CA ALA A 39 10.53 2.85 1.33
C ALA A 39 10.27 4.23 1.99
N ALA A 40 10.91 4.48 3.15
CA ALA A 40 10.68 5.70 3.92
C ALA A 40 11.00 6.98 3.12
N ASP A 41 12.05 6.96 2.29
CA ASP A 41 12.48 8.06 1.43
C ASP A 41 11.58 8.27 0.20
N GLN A 42 10.74 7.28 -0.15
CA GLN A 42 9.80 7.36 -1.26
C GLN A 42 8.41 7.85 -0.83
N LEU A 43 8.10 7.83 0.48
CA LEU A 43 6.76 8.12 1.01
C LEU A 43 6.23 9.50 0.60
N GLU A 44 7.06 10.54 0.67
CA GLU A 44 6.63 11.90 0.33
C GLU A 44 6.22 12.00 -1.14
N GLY A 45 6.98 11.36 -2.04
CA GLY A 45 6.63 11.27 -3.46
C GLY A 45 5.33 10.51 -3.69
N THR A 46 5.17 9.34 -3.06
CA THR A 46 3.95 8.53 -3.20
C THR A 46 2.69 9.23 -2.66
N LEU A 47 2.82 10.07 -1.62
CA LEU A 47 1.69 10.83 -1.06
C LEU A 47 1.27 12.03 -1.90
N ALA A 48 2.13 12.49 -2.81
CA ALA A 48 1.85 13.64 -3.68
C ALA A 48 1.17 13.26 -5.01
N GLU A 49 1.12 11.96 -5.35
CA GLU A 49 0.43 11.43 -6.54
C GLU A 49 -1.09 11.37 -6.42
#